data_AF-A0A843X282-F1
#
_entry.id   AF-A0A843X282-F1
#
_cell.length_a   1.000
_cell.length_b   1.000
_cell.length_c   1.000
_cell.angle_alpha   90.00
_cell.angle_beta   90.00
_cell.angle_gamma   90.00
#
_symmetry.space_group_name_H-M   'P 1'
#
loop_
_entity.id
_entity.type
_entity.pdbx_description
1 polymer ?
#
loop_
_entity_poly.entity_id
_entity_poly.type
_entity_poly.pdbx_seq_one_letter_code
_entity_poly.pdbx_strand_id
1 'polypeptide(L)'
;MGLLSTKRAAQSTPLLIVLPVLTIWFHKYCKNRYEPAFVRYPLQEAMMKDTLERAREPNLDLKSYLSNAYIHPVFKGEDIDDSYSVEDDKSYDNSLVPTKRHSRRNTPVPSKYHESSPPSLSEVVHEQP
;
A
#
# COMPACT_ATOMS: atom_id res chain seq x y z
N MET A 1 -12.16 25.47 -28.96
CA MET A 1 -13.15 25.77 -30.02
C MET A 1 -13.13 27.22 -30.48
N GLY A 2 -13.07 28.22 -29.58
CA GLY A 2 -13.22 29.63 -29.96
C GLY A 2 -12.12 30.19 -30.89
N LEU A 3 -10.85 29.83 -30.67
CA LEU A 3 -9.72 30.50 -31.35
C LEU A 3 -9.47 30.03 -32.80
N LEU A 4 -9.75 28.76 -33.14
CA LEU A 4 -9.46 28.18 -34.46
C LEU A 4 -10.63 28.32 -35.45
N SER A 5 -11.83 28.62 -34.95
CA SER A 5 -13.04 28.76 -35.77
C SER A 5 -13.10 30.08 -36.54
N THR A 6 -12.43 31.13 -36.06
CA THR A 6 -12.39 32.47 -36.67
C THR A 6 -11.58 32.54 -37.97
N LYS A 7 -10.68 31.57 -38.24
CA LYS A 7 -9.75 31.60 -39.38
C LYS A 7 -10.21 30.77 -40.60
N ARG A 8 -11.52 30.52 -40.77
CA ARG A 8 -12.07 29.71 -41.88
C ARG A 8 -11.42 28.31 -42.03
N ALA A 9 -10.89 27.75 -40.94
CA ALA A 9 -10.36 26.39 -40.91
C ALA A 9 -11.51 25.38 -40.73
N ALA A 10 -12.50 25.41 -41.64
CA ALA A 10 -13.68 24.54 -41.58
C ALA A 10 -13.32 23.05 -41.61
N GLN A 11 -12.18 22.69 -42.21
CA GLN A 11 -11.64 21.32 -42.19
C GLN A 11 -11.04 20.85 -40.85
N SER A 12 -10.87 21.74 -39.87
CA SER A 12 -10.38 21.38 -38.52
C SER A 12 -11.50 20.94 -37.56
N THR A 13 -12.76 21.14 -37.95
CA THR A 13 -13.95 20.76 -37.17
C THR A 13 -14.03 19.26 -36.80
N PRO A 14 -13.69 18.27 -37.66
CA PRO A 14 -13.70 16.86 -37.24
C PRO A 14 -12.67 16.58 -36.15
N LEU A 15 -11.46 17.13 -36.27
CA LEU A 15 -10.39 16.94 -35.28
C LEU A 15 -10.78 17.60 -33.95
N LEU A 16 -11.36 18.80 -34.03
CA LEU A 16 -11.88 19.52 -32.88
C LEU A 16 -13.00 18.78 -32.16
N ILE A 17 -13.90 18.05 -32.85
CA ILE A 17 -14.96 17.26 -32.20
C ILE A 17 -14.43 15.94 -31.64
N VAL A 18 -13.46 15.31 -32.31
CA VAL A 18 -12.86 14.06 -31.85
C VAL A 18 -12.08 14.26 -30.54
N LEU A 19 -11.38 15.39 -30.38
CA LEU A 19 -10.63 15.73 -29.18
C LEU A 19 -11.46 15.63 -27.87
N PRO A 20 -12.58 16.36 -27.68
CA PRO A 20 -13.39 16.29 -26.47
C PRO A 20 -14.05 14.92 -26.27
N VAL A 21 -14.41 14.22 -27.35
CA VAL A 21 -14.98 12.86 -27.25
C VAL A 21 -13.92 11.88 -26.72
N LEU A 22 -12.72 11.92 -27.28
CA LEU A 22 -11.62 11.05 -26.87
C LEU A 22 -11.13 11.40 -25.45
N THR A 23 -11.08 12.68 -25.08
CA THR A 23 -10.66 13.07 -23.72
C THR A 23 -11.68 12.67 -22.67
N ILE A 24 -12.99 12.80 -22.93
CA ILE A 24 -14.03 12.34 -21.99
C ILE A 24 -14.01 10.82 -21.88
N TRP A 25 -13.86 10.11 -23.00
CA TRP A 25 -13.77 8.65 -22.99
C TRP A 25 -12.53 8.17 -22.21
N PHE A 26 -11.37 8.78 -22.47
CA PHE A 26 -10.14 8.50 -21.74
C PHE A 26 -10.26 8.85 -20.25
N HIS A 27 -10.91 9.95 -19.91
CA HIS A 27 -11.18 10.30 -18.52
C HIS A 27 -12.04 9.23 -17.82
N LYS A 28 -13.11 8.74 -18.46
CA LYS A 28 -13.93 7.65 -17.92
C LYS A 28 -13.13 6.35 -17.77
N TYR A 29 -12.27 6.05 -18.73
CA TYR A 29 -11.36 4.90 -18.64
C TYR A 29 -10.40 5.04 -17.45
N CYS A 30 -9.75 6.19 -17.30
CA CYS A 30 -8.85 6.46 -16.18
C CYS A 30 -9.57 6.40 -14.84
N LYS A 31 -10.77 6.96 -14.77
CA LYS A 31 -11.60 6.94 -13.57
C LYS A 31 -11.92 5.49 -13.16
N ASN A 32 -12.45 4.70 -14.08
CA ASN A 32 -12.81 3.31 -13.78
C ASN A 32 -11.61 2.43 -13.43
N ARG A 33 -10.44 2.66 -14.04
CA ARG A 33 -9.25 1.81 -13.85
C ARG A 33 -8.41 2.19 -12.64
N TYR A 34 -8.24 3.50 -12.38
CA TYR A 34 -7.24 3.99 -11.43
C TYR A 34 -7.84 4.64 -10.18
N GLU A 35 -9.01 5.29 -10.28
CA GLU A 35 -9.65 5.91 -9.11
C GLU A 35 -9.88 4.95 -7.93
N PRO A 36 -10.26 3.67 -8.15
CA PRO A 36 -10.46 2.75 -7.03
C PRO A 36 -9.21 2.55 -6.16
N ALA A 37 -8.01 2.68 -6.73
CA ALA A 37 -6.76 2.54 -5.98
C ALA A 37 -6.46 3.72 -5.05
N PHE A 38 -7.08 4.89 -5.28
CA PHE A 38 -6.89 6.08 -4.44
C PHE A 38 -7.99 6.25 -3.41
N VAL A 39 -9.23 5.85 -3.77
CA VAL A 39 -10.40 6.04 -2.90
C VAL A 39 -10.59 4.84 -1.96
N ARG A 40 -10.27 3.63 -2.43
CA ARG A 40 -10.51 2.40 -1.66
C ARG A 40 -9.21 1.76 -1.27
N TYR A 41 -9.12 1.38 0.00
CA TYR A 41 -7.99 0.61 0.49
C TYR A 41 -8.24 -0.90 0.26
N PRO A 42 -7.42 -1.60 -0.55
CA PRO A 42 -7.67 -3.00 -0.87
C PRO A 42 -7.36 -3.92 0.33
N LEU A 43 -8.24 -4.90 0.56
CA LEU A 43 -8.13 -5.83 1.69
C LEU A 43 -6.80 -6.60 1.71
N GLN A 44 -6.27 -6.97 0.54
CA GLN A 44 -4.99 -7.68 0.45
C GLN A 44 -3.84 -6.87 1.06
N GLU A 45 -3.82 -5.55 0.83
CA GLU A 45 -2.77 -4.69 1.39
C GLU A 45 -3.00 -4.46 2.89
N ALA A 46 -4.26 -4.31 3.30
CA ALA A 46 -4.63 -4.21 4.72
C ALA A 46 -4.20 -5.43 5.53
N MET A 47 -4.51 -6.64 5.06
CA MET A 47 -4.09 -7.88 5.72
C MET A 47 -2.58 -8.06 5.75
N MET A 48 -1.89 -7.67 4.67
CA MET A 48 -0.43 -7.72 4.61
C MET A 48 0.20 -6.80 5.66
N LYS A 49 -0.33 -5.58 5.83
CA LYS A 49 0.14 -4.65 6.87
C LYS A 49 -0.17 -5.15 8.27
N ASP A 50 -1.38 -5.62 8.51
CA ASP A 50 -1.80 -6.16 9.81
C ASP A 50 -0.92 -7.36 10.25
N THR A 51 -0.61 -8.27 9.31
CA THR A 51 0.28 -9.41 9.58
C THR A 51 1.72 -8.95 9.88
N LEU A 52 2.18 -7.92 9.17
CA LEU A 52 3.52 -7.37 9.35
C LEU A 52 3.65 -6.64 10.69
N GLU A 53 2.65 -5.83 11.06
CA GLU A 53 2.62 -5.14 12.34
C GLU A 53 2.57 -6.14 13.50
N ARG A 54 1.75 -7.20 13.38
CA ARG A 54 1.72 -8.28 14.38
C ARG A 54 3.05 -9.02 14.52
N ALA A 55 3.81 -9.17 13.43
CA ALA A 55 5.14 -9.78 13.47
C ALA A 55 6.20 -8.84 14.06
N ARG A 56 6.04 -7.53 13.88
CA ARG A 56 6.94 -6.50 14.41
C ARG A 56 6.74 -6.28 15.91
N GLU A 57 5.50 -6.17 16.36
CA GLU A 57 5.13 -5.82 17.74
C GLU A 57 4.05 -6.77 18.28
N PRO A 58 4.43 -7.99 18.71
CA PRO A 58 3.46 -9.02 19.10
C PRO A 58 2.71 -8.73 20.41
N ASN A 59 3.22 -7.84 21.26
CA ASN A 59 2.68 -7.53 22.59
C ASN A 59 1.95 -6.17 22.66
N LEU A 60 1.62 -5.56 21.52
CA LEU A 60 0.93 -4.26 21.48
C LEU A 60 -0.56 -4.40 21.88
N ASP A 61 -0.97 -3.75 22.96
CA ASP A 61 -2.39 -3.64 23.33
C ASP A 61 -3.10 -2.52 22.56
N LEU A 62 -3.75 -2.90 21.46
CA LEU A 62 -4.53 -1.99 20.61
C LEU A 62 -5.67 -1.29 21.36
N LYS A 63 -6.25 -1.91 22.40
CA LYS A 63 -7.39 -1.34 23.11
C LYS A 63 -6.97 -0.14 23.93
N SER A 64 -5.93 -0.28 24.75
CA SER A 64 -5.36 0.83 25.50
C SER A 64 -4.89 1.94 24.56
N TYR A 65 -4.17 1.57 23.49
CA TYR A 65 -3.64 2.52 22.50
C TYR A 65 -4.72 3.39 21.83
N LEU A 66 -5.86 2.80 21.43
CA LEU A 66 -6.91 3.52 20.71
C LEU A 66 -7.98 4.14 21.61
N SER A 67 -8.03 3.78 22.89
CA SER A 67 -9.10 4.19 23.83
C SER A 67 -9.32 5.70 23.92
N ASN A 68 -8.23 6.48 23.86
CA ASN A 68 -8.25 7.94 24.01
C ASN A 68 -8.01 8.70 22.68
N ALA A 69 -7.90 8.00 21.53
CA ALA A 69 -7.44 8.58 20.26
C ALA A 69 -8.38 9.63 19.67
N TYR A 70 -9.68 9.56 19.96
CA TYR A 70 -10.70 10.46 19.43
C TYR A 70 -11.41 11.28 20.53
N ILE A 71 -10.79 11.42 21.70
CA ILE A 71 -11.29 12.30 22.75
C ILE A 71 -11.05 13.76 22.32
N HIS A 72 -12.08 14.58 22.46
CA HIS A 72 -11.98 16.00 22.13
C HIS A 72 -10.87 16.66 22.97
N PRO A 73 -10.01 17.51 22.40
CA PRO A 73 -8.84 18.06 23.11
C PRO A 73 -9.14 18.71 24.47
N VAL A 74 -10.32 19.32 24.63
CA VAL A 74 -10.77 19.94 25.89
C VAL A 74 -11.02 18.93 27.02
N PHE A 75 -11.36 17.68 26.68
CA PHE A 75 -11.57 16.59 27.65
C PHE A 75 -10.34 15.68 27.77
N LYS A 76 -9.30 15.94 26.98
CA LYS A 76 -8.02 15.28 27.12
C LYS A 76 -7.38 15.88 28.39
N GLY A 77 -7.63 15.24 29.53
CA GLY A 77 -7.10 15.68 30.81
C GLY A 77 -5.57 15.84 30.75
N GLU A 78 -5.04 16.71 31.61
CA GLU A 78 -3.60 16.96 31.79
C GLU A 78 -2.82 15.69 32.18
N ASP A 79 -3.51 14.62 32.56
CA ASP A 79 -2.98 13.33 33.02
C ASP A 79 -2.69 12.32 31.90
N ILE A 80 -2.82 12.67 30.63
CA ILE A 80 -2.27 11.82 29.58
C ILE A 80 -0.79 12.14 29.51
N ASP A 81 -0.04 11.41 30.35
CA ASP A 81 1.41 11.22 30.26
C ASP A 81 1.90 11.56 28.85
N ASP A 82 2.57 12.70 28.74
CA ASP A 82 3.26 13.20 27.56
C ASP A 82 4.38 12.24 27.12
N SER A 83 4.36 10.96 27.50
CA SER A 83 5.22 9.91 26.94
C SER A 83 4.92 9.62 25.47
N TYR A 84 3.84 10.18 24.89
CA TYR A 84 3.60 10.20 23.44
C TYR A 84 3.54 11.64 22.89
N SER A 85 4.20 12.59 23.55
CA SER A 85 4.61 13.80 22.87
C SER A 85 5.39 13.41 21.62
N VAL A 86 5.17 14.14 20.52
CA VAL A 86 5.68 13.87 19.17
C VAL A 86 7.18 14.20 19.07
N GLU A 87 7.93 13.87 20.12
CA GLU A 87 9.38 13.98 20.26
C GLU A 87 9.97 12.71 20.89
N ASP A 88 9.40 11.54 20.57
CA ASP A 88 10.14 10.29 20.75
C ASP A 88 10.89 10.01 19.45
N ASP A 89 12.19 10.28 19.51
CA ASP A 89 13.23 9.66 18.69
C ASP A 89 13.13 8.13 18.88
N LYS A 90 12.03 7.54 18.39
CA LYS A 90 11.93 6.11 18.17
C LYS A 90 12.94 5.81 17.08
N SER A 91 14.17 5.60 17.51
CA SER A 91 14.99 4.50 17.08
C SER A 91 14.05 3.33 16.85
N TYR A 92 13.52 3.24 15.62
CA TYR A 92 12.93 2.05 15.10
C TYR A 92 14.06 1.03 15.26
N ASP A 93 14.02 0.24 16.33
CA ASP A 93 14.74 -1.02 16.35
C ASP A 93 14.07 -1.80 15.22
N ASN A 94 14.63 -1.61 14.03
CA ASN A 94 14.23 -2.27 12.82
C ASN A 94 14.77 -3.69 12.98
N SER A 95 14.17 -4.46 13.88
CA SER A 95 14.21 -5.90 13.79
C SER A 95 13.56 -6.23 12.46
N LEU A 96 14.40 -6.33 11.44
CA LEU A 96 14.01 -6.47 10.05
C LEU A 96 13.31 -7.81 9.92
N VAL A 97 11.97 -7.80 9.98
CA VAL A 97 11.18 -8.99 9.69
C VAL A 97 11.41 -9.32 8.21
N PRO A 98 11.90 -10.53 7.87
CA PRO A 98 12.11 -10.90 6.48
C PRO A 98 10.77 -10.91 5.72
N THR A 99 10.49 -9.85 4.97
CA THR A 99 9.29 -9.79 4.13
C THR A 99 9.61 -10.23 2.72
N LYS A 100 8.91 -11.26 2.24
CA LYS A 100 8.97 -11.63 0.82
C LYS A 100 8.08 -10.67 0.04
N ARG A 101 8.68 -9.74 -0.72
CA ARG A 101 7.95 -8.94 -1.70
C ARG A 101 7.37 -9.85 -2.77
N HIS A 102 6.06 -10.04 -2.79
CA HIS A 102 5.39 -10.64 -3.94
C HIS A 102 5.33 -9.58 -5.04
N SER A 103 6.39 -9.47 -5.84
CA SER A 103 6.31 -8.68 -7.05
C SER A 103 5.19 -9.27 -7.90
N ARG A 104 4.14 -8.50 -8.19
CA ARG A 104 3.25 -8.78 -9.34
C ARG A 104 4.03 -8.43 -10.60
N ARG A 105 5.13 -9.16 -10.82
CA ARG A 105 5.98 -9.08 -12.00
C ARG A 105 5.23 -9.79 -13.11
N ASN A 106 4.57 -9.04 -13.98
CA ASN A 106 4.17 -9.53 -15.30
C ASN A 106 5.41 -9.66 -16.22
N THR A 107 6.58 -10.02 -15.69
CA THR A 107 7.77 -10.33 -16.48
C THR A 107 7.97 -11.84 -16.44
N PRO A 108 8.00 -12.52 -17.60
CA PRO A 108 8.02 -13.98 -17.68
C PRO A 108 9.34 -14.64 -17.25
N VAL A 109 10.27 -13.89 -16.64
CA VAL A 109 11.59 -14.40 -16.27
C VAL A 109 11.73 -14.44 -14.74
N PRO A 110 11.86 -15.62 -14.13
CA PRO A 110 12.17 -15.73 -12.72
C PRO A 110 13.57 -15.14 -12.46
N SER A 111 13.71 -14.35 -11.40
CA SER A 111 15.03 -13.87 -10.97
C SER A 111 15.86 -15.08 -10.54
N LYS A 112 16.95 -15.35 -11.27
CA LYS A 112 17.98 -16.33 -10.91
C LYS A 112 18.71 -15.86 -9.66
N TYR A 113 18.25 -16.27 -8.50
CA TYR A 113 19.07 -16.36 -7.30
C TYR A 113 18.81 -17.73 -6.69
N HIS A 114 19.74 -18.66 -6.94
CA HIS A 114 19.92 -19.86 -6.12
C HIS A 114 21.33 -20.42 -6.37
N GLU A 115 22.22 -20.11 -5.44
CA GLU A 115 23.42 -20.90 -5.16
C GLU A 115 23.58 -20.95 -3.64
N SER A 116 23.01 -22.00 -3.04
CA SER A 116 23.51 -22.75 -1.89
C SER A 116 22.41 -23.69 -1.35
N SER A 117 22.84 -24.89 -1.05
CA SER A 117 22.12 -26.16 -0.89
C SER A 117 21.07 -26.22 0.24
N PRO A 118 20.12 -27.18 0.18
CA PRO A 118 19.21 -27.46 1.29
C PRO A 118 19.94 -28.20 2.44
N PRO A 119 19.53 -28.02 3.71
CA PRO A 119 20.02 -28.84 4.80
C PRO A 119 19.42 -30.25 4.69
N SER A 120 20.31 -31.25 4.65
CA SER A 120 19.99 -32.66 4.81
C SER A 120 19.29 -32.90 6.16
N LEU A 121 18.05 -33.39 6.10
CA LEU A 121 17.29 -33.85 7.26
C LEU A 121 17.79 -35.25 7.61
N SER A 122 18.51 -35.40 8.73
CA SER A 122 18.85 -36.70 9.30
C SER A 122 17.61 -37.31 9.97
N GLU A 123 17.06 -38.32 9.33
CA GLU A 123 16.09 -39.27 9.86
C GLU A 123 16.79 -40.15 10.91
N VAL A 124 16.56 -39.89 12.19
CA VAL A 124 16.95 -40.78 13.29
C VAL A 124 15.80 -41.71 13.58
N VAL A 125 15.86 -42.90 13.00
CA VAL A 125 15.10 -44.08 13.42
C VAL A 125 15.65 -44.53 14.79
N HIS A 126 14.79 -44.58 15.79
CA HIS A 126 15.04 -45.37 17.01
C HIS A 126 14.09 -46.56 16.98
N GLU A 127 14.63 -47.71 16.57
CA GLU A 127 14.17 -49.02 17.00
C GLU A 127 15.35 -49.69 17.72
N GLN A 128 15.13 -50.19 18.94
CA GLN A 128 15.48 -51.56 19.35
C GLN A 128 15.01 -51.86 20.80
N PRO A 129 14.95 -53.15 21.20
CA PRO A 129 13.88 -53.78 21.98
C PRO A 129 14.00 -53.66 23.50
#